data_AF-A0A261XXW1-F1
#
_entry.id   AF-A0A261XXW1-F1
#
_cell.length_a   1.000
_cell.length_b   1.000
_cell.length_c   1.000
_cell.angle_alpha   90.00
_cell.angle_beta   90.00
_cell.angle_gamma   90.00
#
_symmetry.space_group_name_H-M   'P 1'
#
loop_
_entity.id
_entity.type
_entity.pdbx_description
1 polymer ?
#
loop_
_entity_poly.entity_id
_entity_poly.type
_entity_poly.pdbx_seq_one_letter_code
_entity_poly.pdbx_strand_id
1 'polypeptide(L)'
;MGGPNLEVVKFGIYVMFPIGWMLYFGGPEFFDRHVRNINFWPKEETTNKPPSTKQDIQSELVRLKLEREARWRRRHEQQAQEQAQD
;
A
#
# COMPACT_ATOMS: atom_id res chain seq x y z
N MET A 1 -3.14 -55.05 0.79
CA MET A 1 -3.18 -53.91 -0.15
C MET A 1 -4.59 -53.84 -0.71
N GLY A 2 -5.30 -52.72 -0.49
CA GLY A 2 -6.69 -52.59 -0.97
C GLY A 2 -6.71 -52.67 -2.49
N GLY A 3 -7.50 -53.59 -3.04
CA GLY A 3 -7.53 -53.90 -4.48
C GLY A 3 -8.03 -52.74 -5.36
N PRO A 4 -8.33 -53.02 -6.64
CA PRO A 4 -8.62 -52.01 -7.68
C PRO A 4 -9.64 -50.93 -7.29
N ASN A 5 -10.63 -51.26 -6.45
CA ASN A 5 -11.63 -50.31 -5.95
C ASN A 5 -11.01 -49.15 -5.15
N LEU A 6 -9.92 -49.38 -4.42
CA LEU A 6 -9.24 -48.34 -3.65
C LEU A 6 -8.51 -47.34 -4.58
N GLU A 7 -8.02 -47.82 -5.72
CA GLU A 7 -7.35 -46.97 -6.72
C GLU A 7 -8.35 -46.05 -7.41
N VAL A 8 -9.56 -46.54 -7.71
CA VAL A 8 -10.65 -45.73 -8.29
C VAL A 8 -11.09 -44.61 -7.35
N VAL A 9 -11.21 -44.89 -6.03
CA VAL A 9 -11.55 -43.86 -5.04
C VAL A 9 -10.46 -42.79 -4.94
N LYS A 10 -9.18 -43.20 -4.90
CA LYS A 10 -8.05 -42.25 -4.89
C LYS A 10 -8.04 -41.37 -6.14
N PHE A 11 -8.26 -41.97 -7.30
CA PHE A 11 -8.33 -41.24 -8.56
C PHE A 11 -9.48 -40.23 -8.55
N GLY A 12 -10.66 -40.63 -8.08
CA GLY A 12 -11.80 -39.74 -7.92
C GLY A 12 -11.48 -38.54 -7.02
N ILE A 13 -10.81 -38.76 -5.88
CA ILE A 13 -10.37 -37.67 -5.00
C ILE A 13 -9.36 -36.77 -5.71
N TYR A 14 -8.34 -37.33 -6.36
CA TYR A 14 -7.31 -36.55 -7.04
C TYR A 14 -7.82 -35.70 -8.20
N VAL A 15 -8.92 -36.10 -8.83
CA VAL A 15 -9.55 -35.31 -9.90
C VAL A 15 -10.57 -34.32 -9.33
N MET A 16 -11.48 -34.78 -8.47
CA MET A 16 -12.57 -33.94 -7.97
C MET A 16 -12.12 -32.89 -6.97
N PHE A 17 -11.10 -33.17 -6.17
CA PHE A 17 -10.57 -32.23 -5.18
C PHE A 17 -10.03 -30.94 -5.82
N PRO A 18 -9.07 -30.97 -6.77
CA PRO A 18 -8.57 -29.74 -7.38
C PRO A 18 -9.64 -29.02 -8.21
N ILE A 19 -10.55 -29.74 -8.87
CA ILE A 19 -11.65 -29.13 -9.62
C ILE A 19 -12.61 -28.40 -8.69
N GLY A 20 -13.05 -29.06 -7.60
CA GLY A 20 -13.93 -28.44 -6.61
C GLY A 20 -13.29 -27.24 -5.92
N TRP A 21 -11.99 -27.33 -5.61
CA TRP A 21 -11.22 -26.22 -5.07
C TRP A 21 -11.18 -25.03 -6.04
N MET A 22 -10.96 -25.28 -7.33
CA MET A 22 -10.96 -24.25 -8.36
C MET A 22 -12.34 -23.61 -8.53
N LEU A 23 -13.44 -24.38 -8.48
CA LEU A 23 -14.79 -23.82 -8.59
C LEU A 23 -15.16 -22.95 -7.38
N TYR A 24 -14.72 -23.34 -6.18
CA TYR A 24 -15.00 -22.57 -4.97
C TYR A 24 -14.17 -21.27 -4.92
N PHE A 25 -12.86 -21.34 -5.12
CA PHE A 25 -11.97 -20.17 -5.01
C PHE A 25 -11.88 -19.34 -6.29
N GLY A 26 -12.01 -19.98 -7.45
CA GLY A 26 -11.93 -19.34 -8.77
C GLY A 26 -13.27 -18.79 -9.27
N GLY A 27 -14.36 -19.03 -8.55
CA GLY A 27 -15.67 -18.49 -8.89
C GLY A 27 -15.74 -16.96 -8.73
N PRO A 28 -16.58 -16.28 -9.52
CA PRO A 28 -16.75 -14.82 -9.44
C PRO A 28 -17.21 -14.36 -8.04
N GLU A 29 -18.03 -15.17 -7.37
CA GLU A 29 -18.53 -14.89 -6.01
C GLU A 29 -17.42 -14.80 -4.96
N PHE A 30 -16.39 -15.66 -5.07
CA PHE A 30 -15.25 -15.63 -4.14
C PHE A 30 -14.44 -14.34 -4.34
N PHE A 31 -14.18 -13.99 -5.60
CA PHE A 31 -13.46 -12.76 -5.95
C PHE A 31 -14.20 -11.51 -5.46
N ASP A 32 -15.50 -11.42 -5.73
CA ASP A 32 -16.32 -10.27 -5.31
C ASP A 32 -16.38 -10.14 -3.78
N ARG A 33 -16.48 -11.26 -3.06
CA ARG A 33 -16.56 -11.24 -1.60
C ARG A 33 -15.23 -10.91 -0.93
N HIS A 34 -14.13 -11.49 -1.40
CA HIS A 34 -12.86 -11.47 -0.66
C HIS A 34 -11.78 -10.59 -1.28
N VAL A 35 -11.72 -10.46 -2.61
CA VAL A 35 -10.59 -9.82 -3.30
C VAL A 35 -10.93 -8.41 -3.73
N ARG A 36 -12.14 -8.20 -4.29
CA ARG A 36 -12.53 -6.94 -4.92
C ARG A 36 -12.51 -5.73 -3.97
N ASN A 37 -12.88 -5.93 -2.71
CA ASN A 37 -13.00 -4.85 -1.73
C ASN A 37 -11.76 -4.66 -0.87
N ILE A 38 -10.64 -5.34 -1.19
CA ILE A 38 -9.38 -5.12 -0.48
C ILE A 38 -8.83 -3.75 -0.92
N ASN A 39 -8.97 -2.76 -0.04
CA ASN A 39 -8.40 -1.44 -0.27
C ASN A 39 -6.90 -1.45 0.04
N PHE A 40 -6.11 -1.91 -0.93
CA PHE A 40 -4.64 -1.99 -0.80
C PHE A 40 -3.96 -0.63 -0.68
N TRP A 41 -4.53 0.39 -1.32
CA TRP A 41 -3.94 1.73 -1.36
C TRP A 41 -4.65 2.68 -0.39
N PRO A 42 -3.93 3.63 0.20
CA PRO A 42 -4.55 4.72 0.93
C PRO A 42 -5.59 5.42 0.06
N LYS A 43 -6.72 5.82 0.64
CA LYS A 43 -7.75 6.57 -0.09
C LYS A 43 -7.10 7.82 -0.66
N GLU A 44 -7.49 8.21 -1.87
CA GLU A 44 -6.93 9.39 -2.55
C GLU A 44 -7.05 10.67 -1.70
N GLU A 45 -8.09 10.76 -0.87
CA GLU A 45 -8.30 11.85 0.10
C GLU A 45 -7.22 11.95 1.18
N THR A 46 -6.61 10.83 1.55
CA THR A 46 -5.55 10.76 2.56
C THR A 46 -4.15 10.94 1.98
N THR A 47 -4.03 10.92 0.65
CA THR A 47 -2.74 11.05 -0.03
C THR A 47 -2.44 12.53 -0.30
N ASN A 48 -1.18 12.92 -0.11
CA ASN A 48 -0.72 14.25 -0.49
C ASN A 48 -0.92 14.47 -2.00
N LYS A 49 -1.61 15.55 -2.37
CA LYS A 49 -1.83 15.93 -3.76
C LYS A 49 -0.78 16.97 -4.16
N PRO A 50 0.25 16.59 -4.94
CA PRO A 50 1.25 17.54 -5.38
C PRO A 50 0.62 18.61 -6.29
N PRO A 51 1.10 19.87 -6.21
CA PRO A 51 0.61 20.94 -7.07
C PRO A 51 0.87 20.57 -8.53
N SER A 52 -0.19 20.56 -9.34
CA SER A 52 -0.14 20.11 -10.73
C SER A 52 -0.06 21.26 -11.74
N THR A 53 -0.47 22.47 -11.34
CA THR A 53 -0.40 23.64 -12.22
C THR A 53 0.91 24.41 -12.02
N LYS A 54 1.37 25.10 -13.08
CA LYS A 54 2.60 25.90 -13.02
C LYS A 54 2.55 26.98 -11.94
N GLN A 55 1.39 27.59 -11.73
CA GLN A 55 1.20 28.65 -10.74
C GLN A 55 1.29 28.09 -9.31
N ASP A 56 0.62 26.95 -9.05
CA ASP A 56 0.67 26.29 -7.74
C ASP A 56 2.08 25.79 -7.41
N ILE A 57 2.82 25.31 -8.41
CA ILE A 57 4.21 24.89 -8.22
C ILE A 57 5.07 26.08 -7.80
N GLN A 58 4.89 27.24 -8.42
CA GLN A 58 5.67 28.44 -8.09
C GLN A 58 5.36 28.94 -6.68
N SER A 59 4.09 28.98 -6.28
CA SER A 59 3.70 29.41 -4.94
C SER A 59 4.22 28.45 -3.86
N GLU A 60 4.13 27.14 -4.11
CA GLU A 60 4.64 26.12 -3.20
C GLU A 60 6.17 26.19 -3.08
N LEU A 61 6.89 26.42 -4.19
CA LEU A 61 8.35 26.62 -4.16
C LEU A 61 8.76 27.83 -3.33
N VAL A 62 8.02 28.94 -3.41
CA VAL A 62 8.28 30.12 -2.58
C VAL A 62 8.04 29.78 -1.10
N ARG A 63 6.93 29.09 -0.77
CA ARG A 63 6.65 28.63 0.60
C ARG A 63 7.81 27.77 1.15
N LEU A 64 8.27 26.79 0.37
CA LEU A 64 9.35 25.88 0.77
C LEU A 64 10.69 26.59 0.96
N LYS A 65 10.99 27.63 0.16
CA LYS A 65 12.18 28.46 0.35
C LYS A 65 12.12 29.24 1.67
N LEU A 66 10.99 29.90 1.94
CA LEU A 66 10.80 30.66 3.18
C LEU A 66 10.90 29.77 4.42
N GLU A 67 10.25 28.61 4.40
CA GLU A 67 10.35 27.63 5.49
C GLU A 67 11.79 27.15 5.70
N ARG A 68 12.54 26.93 4.62
CA ARG A 68 13.96 26.53 4.69
C ARG A 68 14.79 27.60 5.38
N GLU A 69 14.67 28.86 4.95
CA GLU A 69 15.41 29.97 5.56
C GLU A 69 15.06 30.14 7.04
N ALA A 70 13.77 30.05 7.40
CA ALA A 70 13.34 30.12 8.79
C ALA A 70 13.96 29.01 9.65
N ARG A 71 14.02 27.77 9.13
CA ARG A 71 14.71 26.67 9.81
C ARG A 71 16.21 26.97 10.00
N TRP A 72 16.87 27.54 9.00
CA TRP A 72 18.29 27.85 9.07
C TRP A 72 18.57 28.95 10.10
N ARG A 73 17.78 30.02 10.11
CA ARG A 73 17.88 31.10 11.11
C ARG A 73 17.72 30.56 12.53
N ARG A 74 16.69 29.75 12.79
CA ARG A 74 16.50 29.11 14.11
C ARG A 74 17.71 28.28 14.53
N ARG A 75 18.31 27.51 13.61
CA ARG A 75 19.52 26.73 13.92
C ARG A 75 20.73 27.61 14.23
N HIS A 76 20.93 28.70 13.49
CA HIS A 76 22.01 29.64 13.76
C HIS A 76 21.83 30.37 15.10
N GLU A 77 20.60 30.77 15.43
CA GLU A 77 20.28 31.39 16.72
C GLU A 77 20.52 30.42 17.88
N GLN A 78 20.11 29.15 17.74
CA GLN A 78 20.39 28.10 18.74
C GLN A 78 21.88 27.90 18.93
N GLN A 79 22.66 27.78 17.85
CA GLN A 79 24.11 27.64 17.92
C GLN A 79 24.79 28.85 18.56
N ALA A 80 24.33 30.07 18.27
CA ALA A 80 24.86 31.29 18.88
C ALA A 80 24.53 31.38 20.38
N GLN A 81 23.35 30.88 20.80
CA GLN A 81 22.99 30.81 22.22
C GLN A 81 23.80 29.76 22.97
N GLU A 82 24.04 28.59 22.36
CA GLU A 82 24.90 27.55 22.92
C GLU A 82 26.34 28.04 23.09
N GLN A 83 26.91 28.72 22.08
CA GLN A 83 28.26 29.29 22.16
C GLN A 83 28.41 30.45 23.14
N ALA A 84 27.33 31.13 23.54
CA ALA A 84 27.35 32.20 24.52
C ALA A 84 27.13 31.71 25.96
N GLN A 85 26.76 30.44 26.14
CA GLN A 85 26.55 29.80 27.44
C GLN A 85 27.76 28.98 27.91
N ASP A 86 28.67 28.62 27.00
CA ASP A 86 30.01 28.05 27.28
C ASP A 86 31.06 29.15 27.55
#